data_AF-A0A0U1NL16-F1
#
_entry.id   AF-A0A0U1NL16-F1
#
_cell.length_a   1.000
_cell.length_b   1.000
_cell.length_c   1.000
_cell.angle_alpha   90.00
_cell.angle_beta   90.00
_cell.angle_gamma   90.00
#
_symmetry.space_group_name_H-M   'P 1'
#
loop_
_entity.id
_entity.type
_entity.pdbx_description
1 polymer ?
#
loop_
_entity_poly.entity_id
_entity_poly.type
_entity_poly.pdbx_seq_one_letter_code
_entity_poly.pdbx_strand_id
1 'polypeptide(L)'
;MDITADYNGATFAFSKAANCDAFMANPEQYIPQFNGHCAYGVPKGGKVPENPNLWRIVDGKRYLNITENIVSFWEEDSTQNISLANSNWNDLEPKRASNRTIPSYTSNASTVK
;
A
#
# COMPACT_ATOMS: atom_id res chain seq x y z
N MET A 1 -23.64 6.84 12.93
CA MET A 1 -23.10 5.47 13.11
C MET A 1 -21.91 5.39 12.19
N ASP A 2 -20.71 5.32 12.76
CA ASP A 2 -19.50 5.08 11.99
C ASP A 2 -19.47 3.59 11.65
N ILE A 3 -19.36 3.27 10.37
CA ILE A 3 -19.28 1.89 9.89
C ILE A 3 -17.80 1.61 9.67
N THR A 4 -17.22 0.78 10.52
CA THR A 4 -15.78 0.49 10.49
C THR A 4 -15.51 -1.01 10.53
N ALA A 5 -14.39 -1.43 9.96
CA ALA A 5 -13.87 -2.78 10.09
C ALA A 5 -12.36 -2.78 10.33
N ASP A 6 -11.89 -3.67 11.20
CA ASP A 6 -10.48 -3.86 11.45
C ASP A 6 -9.93 -4.97 10.55
N TYR A 7 -8.87 -4.66 9.80
CA TYR A 7 -8.20 -5.61 8.94
C TYR A 7 -6.70 -5.29 8.85
N ASN A 8 -5.86 -6.31 9.00
CA ASN A 8 -4.41 -6.22 8.95
C ASN A 8 -3.79 -5.08 9.78
N GLY A 9 -4.30 -4.89 11.01
CA GLY A 9 -3.81 -3.86 11.94
C GLY A 9 -4.24 -2.42 11.61
N ALA A 10 -5.14 -2.23 10.64
CA ALA A 10 -5.74 -0.93 10.32
C ALA A 10 -7.27 -0.96 10.46
N THR A 11 -7.85 0.19 10.82
CA THR A 11 -9.31 0.40 10.86
C THR A 11 -9.75 1.12 9.58
N PHE A 12 -10.63 0.47 8.82
CA PHE A 12 -11.20 1.00 7.59
C PHE A 12 -12.58 1.60 7.87
N ALA A 13 -12.84 2.81 7.36
CA ALA A 13 -14.14 3.47 7.46
C ALA A 13 -14.93 3.35 6.16
N PHE A 14 -16.25 3.10 6.27
CA PHE A 14 -17.15 2.87 5.15
C PHE A 14 -18.35 3.82 5.19
N SER A 15 -18.80 4.24 4.01
CA SER A 15 -20.00 5.08 3.87
C SER A 15 -21.31 4.30 3.95
N LYS A 16 -21.29 2.97 3.79
CA LYS A 16 -22.46 2.08 3.78
C LYS A 16 -22.10 0.69 4.34
N ALA A 17 -23.05 0.04 5.01
CA ALA A 17 -22.87 -1.30 5.57
C ALA A 17 -22.52 -2.33 4.48
N ALA A 18 -23.21 -2.27 3.33
CA ALA A 18 -22.93 -3.15 2.19
C ALA A 18 -21.48 -3.05 1.66
N ASN A 19 -20.83 -1.88 1.78
CA ASN A 19 -19.43 -1.74 1.38
C ASN A 19 -18.48 -2.39 2.39
N CYS A 20 -18.81 -2.29 3.68
CA CYS A 20 -18.09 -2.98 4.75
C CYS A 20 -18.21 -4.50 4.58
N ASP A 21 -19.43 -5.01 4.30
CA ASP A 21 -19.67 -6.44 4.08
C ASP A 21 -18.89 -6.95 2.85
N ALA A 22 -18.90 -6.21 1.74
CA ALA A 22 -18.13 -6.55 0.55
C ALA A 22 -16.62 -6.55 0.81
N PHE A 23 -16.11 -5.57 1.57
CA PHE A 23 -14.71 -5.53 1.99
C PHE A 23 -14.35 -6.74 2.86
N MET A 24 -15.16 -7.06 3.87
CA MET A 24 -14.90 -8.20 4.76
C MET A 24 -14.98 -9.56 4.06
N ALA A 25 -15.75 -9.66 2.97
CA ALA A 25 -15.85 -10.88 2.16
C ALA A 25 -14.59 -11.14 1.31
N ASN A 26 -13.91 -10.09 0.82
CA ASN A 26 -12.67 -10.23 0.05
C ASN A 26 -11.75 -9.00 0.21
N PRO A 27 -11.14 -8.80 1.39
CA PRO A 27 -10.40 -7.58 1.69
C PRO A 27 -9.16 -7.41 0.81
N GLU A 28 -8.54 -8.52 0.40
CA GLU A 28 -7.37 -8.56 -0.49
C GLU A 28 -7.60 -7.85 -1.83
N GLN A 29 -8.85 -7.79 -2.31
CA GLN A 29 -9.21 -7.07 -3.54
C GLN A 29 -9.19 -5.55 -3.37
N TYR A 30 -9.39 -5.05 -2.16
CA TYR A 30 -9.55 -3.63 -1.87
C TYR A 30 -8.29 -3.00 -1.25
N ILE A 31 -7.46 -3.81 -0.61
CA ILE A 31 -6.19 -3.37 -0.03
C ILE A 31 -5.09 -3.28 -1.11
N PRO A 32 -4.17 -2.33 -0.97
CA PRO A 32 -2.89 -2.37 -1.68
C PRO A 32 -2.13 -3.67 -1.43
N GLN A 33 -1.41 -4.17 -2.44
CA GLN A 33 -0.61 -5.40 -2.34
C GLN A 33 0.42 -5.40 -1.20
N PHE A 34 0.86 -4.21 -0.75
CA PHE A 34 1.84 -4.04 0.34
C PHE A 34 1.33 -3.14 1.47
N ASN A 35 0.04 -3.26 1.83
CA ASN A 35 -0.59 -2.58 2.97
C ASN A 35 -0.33 -1.06 3.06
N GLY A 36 -0.34 -0.37 1.92
CA GLY A 36 -0.03 1.05 1.90
C GLY A 36 1.47 1.33 2.09
N HIS A 37 2.31 0.56 1.41
CA HIS A 37 3.73 0.88 1.28
C HIS A 37 4.14 0.89 -0.19
N CYS A 38 5.12 1.75 -0.49
CA CYS A 38 5.63 1.91 -1.84
C CYS A 38 6.12 0.58 -2.42
N ALA A 39 5.53 0.15 -3.54
CA ALA A 39 5.85 -1.08 -4.24
C ALA A 39 7.29 -1.14 -4.75
N TYR A 40 7.94 0.01 -4.94
CA TYR A 40 9.37 0.10 -5.25
C TYR A 40 10.29 0.04 -4.02
N GLY A 41 9.78 0.37 -2.83
CA GLY A 41 10.55 0.31 -1.57
C GLY A 41 10.72 -1.13 -1.07
N VAL A 42 9.66 -1.93 -1.14
CA VAL A 42 9.63 -3.33 -0.67
C VAL A 42 10.73 -4.22 -1.28
N PRO A 43 10.97 -4.26 -2.60
CA PRO A 43 12.01 -5.11 -3.18
C PRO A 43 13.43 -4.68 -2.74
N LYS A 44 13.58 -3.46 -2.23
CA LYS A 44 14.83 -2.91 -1.69
C LYS A 44 14.96 -3.07 -0.17
N GLY A 45 14.04 -3.79 0.47
CA GLY A 45 14.03 -3.98 1.93
C GLY A 45 13.43 -2.81 2.71
N GLY A 46 12.76 -1.86 2.04
CA GLY A 46 12.22 -0.65 2.67
C GLY A 46 10.69 -0.68 2.83
N LYS A 47 10.20 -0.40 4.04
CA LYS A 47 8.80 0.01 4.26
C LYS A 47 8.72 1.52 4.33
N VAL A 48 8.43 2.15 3.20
CA VAL A 48 8.20 3.60 3.11
C VAL A 48 6.73 3.88 2.78
N PRO A 49 6.19 5.05 3.16
CA PRO A 49 4.85 5.45 2.76
C PRO A 49 4.62 5.39 1.25
N GLU A 50 3.37 5.37 0.86
CA GLU A 50 2.89 5.45 -0.50
C GLU A 50 2.13 6.76 -0.76
N ASN A 51 1.84 7.03 -2.03
CA ASN A 51 0.93 8.08 -2.44
C ASN A 51 -0.33 7.45 -3.04
N PRO A 52 -1.53 7.70 -2.47
CA PRO A 52 -2.79 7.09 -2.93
C PRO A 52 -3.17 7.46 -4.37
N ASN A 53 -2.54 8.49 -4.95
CA ASN A 53 -2.79 8.91 -6.34
C ASN A 53 -1.82 8.28 -7.34
N LEU A 54 -0.74 7.63 -6.89
CA LEU A 54 0.31 7.08 -7.73
C LEU A 54 0.25 5.55 -7.75
N TRP A 55 -0.84 5.02 -8.31
CA TRP A 55 -1.11 3.59 -8.34
C TRP A 55 -1.15 3.00 -9.74
N ARG A 56 -0.90 1.69 -9.82
CA ARG A 56 -1.08 0.83 -11.00
C ARG A 56 -1.82 -0.44 -10.60
N ILE A 57 -2.59 -0.99 -11.53
CA ILE A 57 -3.16 -2.33 -11.39
C ILE A 57 -2.36 -3.27 -12.27
N VAL A 58 -1.81 -4.32 -11.67
CA VAL A 58 -1.14 -5.42 -12.37
C VAL A 58 -1.74 -6.72 -11.84
N ASP A 59 -2.23 -7.57 -12.74
CA ASP A 59 -2.91 -8.85 -12.40
C ASP A 59 -4.03 -8.70 -11.35
N GLY A 60 -4.83 -7.64 -11.49
CA GLY A 60 -5.94 -7.35 -10.58
C GLY A 60 -5.53 -6.81 -9.21
N LYS A 61 -4.23 -6.64 -8.94
CA LYS A 61 -3.69 -6.13 -7.68
C LYS A 61 -3.25 -4.67 -7.80
N ARG A 62 -3.53 -3.88 -6.76
CA ARG A 62 -3.16 -2.46 -6.72
C ARG A 62 -1.78 -2.27 -6.09
N TYR A 63 -0.88 -1.64 -6.84
CA TYR A 63 0.46 -1.27 -6.42
C TYR A 63 0.53 0.25 -6.33
N LEU A 64 1.05 0.78 -5.23
CA LEU A 64 1.21 2.22 -5.02
C LEU A 64 2.67 2.57 -4.92
N ASN A 65 3.05 3.74 -5.43
CA ASN A 65 4.39 4.29 -5.33
C ASN A 65 4.35 5.65 -4.63
N ILE A 66 5.51 6.11 -4.16
CA ILE A 66 5.59 7.28 -3.28
C ILE A 66 5.67 8.62 -4.03
N THR A 67 6.39 8.67 -5.14
CA THR A 67 6.64 9.89 -5.93
C THR A 67 6.65 9.54 -7.41
N GLU A 68 6.42 10.53 -8.28
CA GLU A 68 6.32 10.33 -9.74
C GLU A 68 7.61 9.74 -10.34
N ASN A 69 8.78 10.21 -9.90
CA ASN A 69 10.05 9.64 -10.34
C ASN A 69 10.22 8.17 -9.92
N ILE A 70 9.67 7.78 -8.76
CA ILE A 70 9.69 6.39 -8.29
C ILE A 70 8.70 5.53 -9.09
N VAL A 71 7.58 6.10 -9.54
CA VAL A 71 6.69 5.42 -10.50
C VAL A 71 7.47 5.06 -11.77
N SER A 72 8.20 6.01 -12.36
CA SER A 72 9.00 5.75 -13.57
C SER A 72 10.01 4.62 -13.36
N PHE A 73 10.79 4.65 -12.27
CA PHE A 73 11.75 3.58 -11.98
C PHE A 73 11.10 2.23 -11.67
N TRP A 74 9.91 2.23 -11.07
CA TRP A 74 9.18 0.99 -10.82
C TRP A 74 8.67 0.37 -12.11
N GLU A 75 8.20 1.20 -13.05
CA GLU A 75 7.66 0.78 -14.35
C GLU A 75 8.73 0.21 -15.29
N GLU A 76 9.99 0.64 -15.17
CA GLU A 76 11.13 0.11 -15.96
C GLU A 76 11.27 -1.42 -15.85
N ASP A 77 11.01 -2.00 -14.67
CA ASP A 77 10.98 -3.45 -14.47
C ASP A 77 9.96 -3.85 -13.39
N SER A 78 8.69 -3.55 -13.66
CA SER A 78 7.60 -3.80 -12.71
C SER A 78 7.47 -5.29 -12.36
N THR A 79 7.68 -6.20 -13.31
CA THR A 79 7.62 -7.66 -13.08
C THR A 79 8.68 -8.12 -12.08
N GLN A 80 9.95 -7.72 -12.27
CA GLN A 80 11.02 -8.06 -11.33
C GLN A 80 10.78 -7.40 -9.96
N ASN A 81 10.39 -6.12 -9.95
CA ASN A 81 10.08 -5.40 -8.71
C ASN A 81 8.97 -6.10 -7.91
N ILE A 82 7.88 -6.52 -8.56
CA ILE A 82 6.77 -7.23 -7.92
C ILE A 82 7.24 -8.59 -7.37
N SER A 83 8.00 -9.35 -8.14
CA SER A 83 8.51 -10.66 -7.73
C SER A 83 9.38 -10.55 -6.46
N LEU A 84 10.37 -9.65 -6.47
CA LEU A 84 11.24 -9.40 -5.33
C LEU A 84 10.47 -8.83 -4.14
N ALA A 85 9.51 -7.94 -4.39
CA ALA A 85 8.69 -7.37 -3.34
C ALA A 85 7.87 -8.44 -2.62
N ASN A 86 7.23 -9.34 -3.37
CA ASN A 86 6.48 -10.47 -2.80
C ASN A 86 7.38 -11.40 -1.98
N SER A 87 8.60 -11.68 -2.47
CA SER A 87 9.58 -12.48 -1.71
C SER A 87 9.99 -11.81 -0.40
N ASN A 88 10.17 -10.49 -0.40
CA ASN A 88 10.59 -9.74 0.78
C ASN A 88 9.45 -9.45 1.75
N TRP A 89 8.20 -9.51 1.29
CA TRP A 89 7.06 -8.97 2.02
C TRP A 89 6.83 -9.66 3.36
N ASN A 90 6.91 -10.99 3.41
CA ASN A 90 6.71 -11.76 4.65
C ASN A 90 7.65 -11.30 5.79
N ASP A 91 8.87 -10.92 5.46
CA ASP A 91 9.86 -10.45 6.43
C ASP A 91 9.71 -8.96 6.77
N LEU A 92 9.11 -8.18 5.87
CA LEU A 92 8.94 -6.75 6.03
C LEU A 92 7.62 -6.39 6.72
N GLU A 93 6.54 -7.11 6.42
CA GLU A 93 5.19 -6.85 6.94
C GLU A 93 5.16 -6.59 8.44
N PRO A 94 5.75 -7.43 9.32
CA PRO A 94 5.72 -7.20 10.77
C PRO A 94 6.65 -6.08 11.25
N LYS A 95 7.57 -5.59 10.41
CA LYS A 95 8.54 -4.54 10.79
C LYS A 95 7.90 -3.16 10.76
N ARG A 96 8.41 -2.25 11.58
CA ARG A 96 8.00 -0.84 11.54
C ARG A 96 8.40 -0.19 10.22
N ALA A 97 7.56 0.72 9.73
CA ALA A 97 7.92 1.57 8.59
C ALA A 97 9.09 2.50 8.94
N SER A 98 9.83 2.91 7.90
CA SER A 98 10.90 3.89 7.99
C SER A 98 10.40 5.21 8.56
N ASN A 99 11.18 5.80 9.47
CA ASN A 99 10.95 7.14 10.01
C ASN A 99 11.75 8.24 9.27
N ARG A 100 12.44 7.87 8.18
CA ARG A 100 13.24 8.83 7.40
C ARG A 100 12.33 9.76 6.61
N THR A 101 12.65 11.05 6.66
CA THR A 101 12.03 12.04 5.77
C THR A 101 12.30 11.68 4.32
N ILE A 102 11.27 11.70 3.49
CA ILE A 102 11.37 11.38 2.08
C ILE A 102 11.30 12.69 1.30
N PRO A 103 12.36 13.06 0.56
CA PRO A 103 12.36 14.28 -0.25
C PRO A 103 11.20 14.25 -1.25
N SER A 104 10.58 15.41 -1.46
CA SER A 104 9.50 15.58 -2.44
C SER A 104 8.28 14.68 -2.21
N TYR A 105 8.10 14.18 -0.98
CA TYR A 105 6.88 13.52 -0.53
C TYR A 105 6.18 14.38 0.51
N THR A 106 4.92 14.69 0.27
CA THR A 106 3.99 15.25 1.25
C THR A 106 2.86 14.25 1.46
N SER A 107 2.74 13.69 2.67
CA SER A 107 1.62 12.82 2.99
C SER A 107 0.37 13.67 3.22
N ASN A 108 -0.54 13.68 2.26
CA ASN A 108 -1.92 14.15 2.48
C ASN A 108 -2.82 13.03 3.04
N ALA A 109 -2.29 11.82 3.22
CA ALA A 109 -3.01 10.75 3.89
C ALA A 109 -3.19 11.16 5.36
N SER A 110 -4.45 11.39 5.75
CA SER A 110 -4.80 11.69 7.13
C SER A 110 -4.20 10.61 8.02
N THR A 111 -3.33 11.02 8.94
CA THR A 111 -2.96 10.19 10.08
C THR A 111 -4.24 9.93 10.84
N VAL A 112 -4.84 8.74 10.65
CA VAL A 112 -5.81 8.24 11.61
C VAL A 112 -4.98 7.94 12.85
N LYS A 113 -5.18 8.79 13.87
CA LYS A 113 -4.56 8.67 15.19
C LYS A 113 -4.97 7.37 15.87
#